data_AF-A0A7W0MQN4-F1
#
_entry.id   AF-A0A7W0MQN4-F1
#
_cell.length_a   1.000
_cell.length_b   1.000
_cell.length_c   1.000
_cell.angle_alpha   90.00
_cell.angle_beta   90.00
_cell.angle_gamma   90.00
#
_symmetry.space_group_name_H-M   'P 1'
#
loop_
_entity.id
_entity.type
_entity.pdbx_description
1 polymer ?
#
loop_
_entity_poly.entity_id
_entity_poly.type
_entity_poly.pdbx_seq_one_letter_code
_entity_poly.pdbx_strand_id
1 'polypeptide(L)'
;VDEVVILCAGEEIARHCRVYGTGTFVFDPLHYLALIETKPNALDQAAPLQGWDLPETFQHLRHLLEARMGNRGRREFIQVLRLMEAMPMEIVAAAVTEAIRLGAIGFDAVKLIALSRIERRPLRLDLARYPHLPKMDVRTTAAADYAVLVAGRAA
;
A
#
# COMPACT_ATOMS: atom_id res chain seq x y z
N VAL A 1 -26.58 -25.43 12.16
CA VAL A 1 -25.93 -24.40 13.02
C VAL A 1 -24.64 -24.09 12.31
N ASP A 2 -24.67 -23.04 11.53
CA ASP A 2 -23.74 -22.84 10.41
C ASP A 2 -22.67 -21.80 10.76
N GLU A 3 -22.67 -21.33 12.01
CA GLU A 3 -21.75 -20.34 12.53
C GLU A 3 -21.15 -20.80 13.87
N VAL A 4 -19.93 -20.34 14.13
CA VAL A 4 -19.20 -20.50 15.39
C VAL A 4 -18.99 -19.10 15.96
N VAL A 5 -19.52 -18.86 17.16
CA VAL A 5 -19.36 -17.60 17.90
C VAL A 5 -18.35 -17.82 19.02
N ILE A 6 -17.37 -16.92 19.12
CA ILE A 6 -16.34 -16.94 20.16
C ILE A 6 -16.67 -15.84 21.16
N LEU A 7 -16.80 -16.21 22.43
CA LEU A 7 -17.14 -15.32 23.53
C LEU A 7 -15.94 -15.17 24.48
N CYS A 8 -15.66 -13.95 24.94
CA CYS A 8 -14.72 -13.67 26.03
C CYS A 8 -15.46 -12.89 27.12
N ALA A 9 -15.47 -13.39 28.36
CA ALA A 9 -16.19 -12.76 29.49
C ALA A 9 -17.68 -12.45 29.22
N GLY A 10 -18.33 -13.20 28.31
CA GLY A 10 -19.73 -12.99 27.92
C GLY A 10 -19.93 -12.01 26.76
N GLU A 11 -18.87 -11.40 26.23
CA GLU A 11 -18.88 -10.54 25.05
C GLU A 11 -18.48 -11.33 23.79
N GLU A 12 -19.20 -11.11 22.69
CA GLU A 12 -18.85 -11.68 21.38
C GLU A 12 -17.62 -10.99 20.80
N ILE A 13 -16.54 -11.75 20.64
CA ILE A 13 -15.26 -11.25 20.12
C ILE A 13 -14.99 -11.68 18.67
N ALA A 14 -15.66 -12.73 18.18
CA ALA A 14 -15.54 -13.18 16.79
C ALA A 14 -16.70 -14.10 16.38
N ARG A 15 -17.01 -14.10 15.07
CA ARG A 15 -18.01 -14.96 14.44
C ARG A 15 -17.46 -15.51 13.13
N HIS A 16 -17.61 -16.80 12.92
CA HIS A 16 -17.08 -17.49 11.74
C HIS A 16 -18.10 -18.47 11.16
N CYS A 17 -18.14 -18.63 9.84
CA CYS A 17 -18.87 -19.72 9.21
C CYS A 17 -18.26 -21.07 9.62
N ARG A 18 -19.13 -22.05 9.88
CA ARG A 18 -18.70 -23.40 10.27
C ARG A 18 -18.22 -24.16 9.04
N VAL A 19 -17.03 -24.74 9.15
CA VAL A 19 -16.46 -25.65 8.14
C VAL A 19 -16.43 -27.05 8.71
N TYR A 20 -16.99 -28.01 7.96
CA TYR A 20 -17.12 -29.41 8.39
C TYR A 20 -15.94 -30.31 7.99
N GLY A 21 -14.97 -29.77 7.23
CA GLY A 21 -13.77 -30.48 6.85
C GLY A 21 -12.82 -30.68 8.03
N THR A 22 -12.29 -31.90 8.17
CA THR A 22 -11.29 -32.22 9.21
C THR A 22 -9.93 -31.62 8.83
N GLY A 23 -9.29 -30.92 9.76
CA GLY A 23 -7.96 -30.32 9.54
C GLY A 23 -7.93 -29.18 8.52
N THR A 24 -9.09 -28.58 8.21
CA THR A 24 -9.16 -27.46 7.27
C THR A 24 -8.82 -26.14 7.97
N PHE A 25 -7.93 -25.35 7.37
CA PHE A 25 -7.62 -24.00 7.82
C PHE A 25 -8.35 -22.99 6.94
N VAL A 26 -9.07 -22.04 7.56
CA VAL A 26 -9.67 -20.90 6.88
C VAL A 26 -8.98 -19.65 7.38
N PHE A 27 -8.38 -18.90 6.47
CA PHE A 27 -7.67 -17.67 6.78
C PHE A 27 -8.47 -16.47 6.29
N ASP A 28 -8.52 -15.43 7.12
CA ASP A 28 -8.81 -14.08 6.67
C ASP A 28 -7.47 -13.33 6.55
N PRO A 29 -7.01 -12.99 5.32
CA PRO A 29 -5.75 -12.28 5.10
C PRO A 29 -5.60 -11.01 5.95
N LEU A 30 -6.69 -10.25 6.16
CA LEU A 30 -6.67 -8.96 6.83
C LEU A 30 -6.25 -9.08 8.29
N HIS A 31 -6.65 -10.15 8.98
CA HIS A 31 -6.30 -10.39 10.38
C HIS A 31 -4.80 -10.60 10.62
N TYR A 32 -4.03 -10.94 9.60
CA TYR A 32 -2.59 -11.22 9.72
C TYR A 32 -1.71 -10.02 9.34
N LEU A 33 -2.25 -8.97 8.71
CA LEU A 33 -1.42 -7.89 8.17
C LEU A 33 -0.67 -7.11 9.26
N ALA A 34 -1.29 -6.87 10.42
CA ALA A 34 -0.62 -6.24 11.56
C ALA A 34 0.60 -7.05 12.04
N LEU A 35 0.48 -8.38 12.07
CA LEU A 35 1.60 -9.28 12.38
C LEU A 35 2.68 -9.21 11.31
N ILE A 36 2.29 -9.23 10.03
CA ILE A 36 3.23 -9.14 8.90
C ILE A 36 3.97 -7.80 8.86
N GLU A 37 3.37 -6.70 9.29
CA GLU A 37 4.06 -5.40 9.38
C GLU A 37 5.23 -5.43 10.38
N THR A 38 5.09 -6.18 11.49
CA THR A 38 6.21 -6.39 12.44
C THR A 38 7.31 -7.30 11.89
N LYS A 39 6.95 -8.25 11.02
CA LYS A 39 7.87 -9.21 10.38
C LYS A 39 7.72 -9.18 8.85
N PRO A 40 8.14 -8.09 8.18
CA PRO A 40 7.84 -7.86 6.76
C PRO A 40 8.47 -8.90 5.83
N ASN A 41 9.57 -9.53 6.26
CA ASN A 41 10.21 -10.60 5.49
C ASN A 41 9.39 -11.90 5.44
N ALA A 42 8.33 -12.03 6.24
CA ALA A 42 7.43 -13.17 6.19
C ALA A 42 6.32 -13.02 5.13
N LEU A 43 6.21 -11.86 4.47
CA LEU A 43 5.14 -11.58 3.49
C LEU A 43 4.97 -12.69 2.45
N ASP A 44 6.06 -13.15 1.84
CA ASP A 44 6.04 -14.19 0.79
C ASP A 44 5.78 -15.60 1.31
N GLN A 45 6.01 -15.83 2.60
CA GLN A 45 5.88 -17.13 3.25
C GLN A 45 4.57 -17.25 4.04
N ALA A 46 3.78 -16.19 4.11
CA ALA A 46 2.56 -16.14 4.89
C ALA A 46 1.46 -16.97 4.20
N ALA A 47 1.20 -18.18 4.71
CA ALA A 47 0.10 -19.02 4.23
C ALA A 47 -1.26 -18.29 4.14
N PRO A 48 -1.63 -17.38 5.09
CA PRO A 48 -2.86 -16.60 4.99
C PRO A 48 -2.96 -15.67 3.78
N LEU A 49 -1.83 -15.27 3.18
CA LEU A 49 -1.78 -14.35 2.04
C LEU A 49 -1.65 -15.08 0.69
N GLN A 50 -1.44 -16.40 0.72
CA GLN A 50 -1.33 -17.20 -0.50
C GLN A 50 -2.69 -17.33 -1.18
N GLY A 51 -2.73 -17.07 -2.48
CA GLY A 51 -3.98 -17.14 -3.26
C GLY A 51 -4.98 -16.04 -2.93
N TRP A 52 -4.57 -14.97 -2.24
CA TRP A 52 -5.43 -13.82 -2.03
C TRP A 52 -5.73 -13.15 -3.38
N ASP A 53 -7.01 -13.12 -3.76
CA ASP A 53 -7.50 -12.52 -5.00
C ASP A 53 -7.39 -10.99 -4.96
N LEU A 54 -6.18 -10.49 -5.20
CA LEU A 54 -5.87 -9.07 -5.31
C LEU A 54 -5.82 -8.65 -6.78
N PRO A 55 -6.33 -7.46 -7.13
CA PRO A 55 -6.13 -6.89 -8.45
C PRO A 55 -4.64 -6.83 -8.84
N GLU A 56 -4.33 -7.12 -10.10
CA GLU A 56 -2.95 -7.16 -10.64
C GLU A 56 -2.14 -5.89 -10.34
N THR A 57 -2.83 -4.74 -10.22
CA THR A 57 -2.23 -3.45 -9.86
C THR A 57 -1.47 -3.49 -8.54
N PHE A 58 -1.85 -4.33 -7.58
CA PHE A 58 -1.10 -4.49 -6.32
C PHE A 58 0.24 -5.19 -6.55
N GLN A 59 0.28 -6.22 -7.40
CA GLN A 59 1.53 -6.86 -7.75
C GLN A 59 2.44 -5.88 -8.50
N HIS A 60 1.90 -5.08 -9.41
CA HIS A 60 2.65 -4.02 -10.09
C HIS A 60 3.23 -2.99 -9.10
N LEU A 61 2.40 -2.48 -8.18
CA LEU A 61 2.83 -1.56 -7.12
C LEU A 61 3.98 -2.15 -6.28
N ARG A 62 3.84 -3.42 -5.87
CA ARG A 62 4.85 -4.11 -5.08
C ARG A 62 6.20 -4.13 -5.79
N HIS A 63 6.23 -4.49 -7.07
CA HIS A 63 7.47 -4.51 -7.86
C HIS A 63 8.10 -3.12 -7.93
N LEU A 64 7.31 -2.08 -8.16
CA LEU A 64 7.82 -0.70 -8.21
C LEU A 64 8.39 -0.25 -6.85
N LEU A 65 7.72 -0.56 -5.75
CA LEU A 65 8.18 -0.23 -4.39
C LEU A 65 9.46 -0.97 -4.04
N GLU A 66 9.53 -2.28 -4.29
CA GLU A 66 10.72 -3.08 -4.02
C GLU A 66 11.91 -2.66 -4.90
N ALA A 67 11.69 -2.35 -6.19
CA ALA A 67 12.72 -1.83 -7.07
C ALA A 67 13.27 -0.47 -6.61
N ARG A 68 12.41 0.41 -6.11
CA ARG A 68 12.80 1.76 -5.66
C ARG A 68 13.44 1.78 -4.27
N MET A 69 12.97 0.93 -3.36
CA MET A 69 13.21 1.07 -1.91
C MET A 69 13.60 -0.24 -1.20
N GLY A 70 13.73 -1.34 -1.93
CA GLY A 70 14.10 -2.65 -1.38
C GLY A 70 13.21 -3.09 -0.22
N ASN A 71 13.82 -3.44 0.91
CA ASN A 71 13.11 -3.87 2.12
C ASN A 71 12.15 -2.81 2.68
N ARG A 72 12.44 -1.51 2.50
CA ARG A 72 11.51 -0.45 2.90
C ARG A 72 10.26 -0.44 2.01
N GLY A 73 10.44 -0.70 0.70
CA GLY A 73 9.34 -0.83 -0.24
C GLY A 73 8.37 -1.96 0.11
N ARG A 74 8.90 -3.10 0.59
CA ARG A 74 8.07 -4.20 1.12
C ARG A 74 7.22 -3.77 2.30
N ARG A 75 7.77 -2.96 3.22
CA ARG A 75 7.00 -2.43 4.37
C ARG A 75 5.90 -1.47 3.92
N GLU A 76 6.20 -0.56 2.99
CA GLU A 76 5.19 0.35 2.44
C GLU A 76 4.09 -0.41 1.69
N PHE A 77 4.44 -1.48 0.98
CA PHE A 77 3.44 -2.35 0.35
C PHE A 77 2.52 -3.01 1.39
N ILE A 78 3.07 -3.53 2.49
CA ILE A 78 2.27 -4.05 3.61
C ILE A 78 1.35 -2.96 4.16
N GLN A 79 1.84 -1.74 4.35
CA GLN A 79 1.02 -0.62 4.82
C GLN A 79 -0.12 -0.26 3.84
N VAL A 80 0.12 -0.37 2.53
CA VAL A 80 -0.93 -0.24 1.52
C VAL A 80 -1.96 -1.36 1.65
N LEU A 81 -1.55 -2.61 1.89
CA LEU A 81 -2.50 -3.70 2.14
C LEU A 81 -3.34 -3.43 3.40
N ARG A 82 -2.72 -2.90 4.46
CA ARG A 82 -3.41 -2.53 5.70
C ARG A 82 -4.46 -1.44 5.53
N LEU A 83 -4.41 -0.66 4.44
CA LEU A 83 -5.51 0.27 4.14
C LEU A 83 -6.84 -0.47 3.96
N MET A 84 -6.83 -1.73 3.52
CA MET A 84 -8.04 -2.55 3.37
C MET A 84 -8.67 -2.93 4.72
N GLU A 85 -7.98 -2.74 5.86
CA GLU A 85 -8.58 -2.90 7.20
C GLU A 85 -9.62 -1.81 7.52
N ALA A 86 -9.49 -0.63 6.91
CA ALA A 86 -10.40 0.51 7.10
C ALA A 86 -11.13 0.95 5.80
N MET A 87 -10.56 0.52 4.67
CA MET A 87 -10.84 0.80 3.26
C MET A 87 -11.64 -0.28 2.51
N PRO A 88 -12.74 -0.04 1.77
CA PRO A 88 -13.16 -1.01 0.77
C PRO A 88 -12.04 -1.29 -0.25
N MET A 89 -11.85 -2.55 -0.64
CA MET A 89 -10.78 -2.97 -1.55
C MET A 89 -10.80 -2.19 -2.87
N GLU A 90 -11.99 -1.91 -3.39
CA GLU A 90 -12.19 -1.20 -4.65
C GLU A 90 -11.63 0.22 -4.61
N ILE A 91 -11.79 0.90 -3.46
CA ILE A 91 -11.26 2.25 -3.24
C ILE A 91 -9.73 2.21 -3.22
N VAL A 92 -9.15 1.25 -2.49
CA VAL A 92 -7.70 1.07 -2.39
C VAL A 92 -7.11 0.69 -3.75
N ALA A 93 -7.69 -0.27 -4.46
CA ALA A 93 -7.24 -0.74 -5.77
C ALA A 93 -7.19 0.39 -6.79
N ALA A 94 -8.26 1.18 -6.87
CA ALA A 94 -8.28 2.30 -7.77
C ALA A 94 -7.30 3.41 -7.32
N ALA A 95 -7.01 3.54 -6.02
CA ALA A 95 -6.05 4.54 -5.51
C ALA A 95 -4.61 4.14 -5.84
N VAL A 96 -4.31 2.84 -5.75
CA VAL A 96 -3.07 2.25 -6.24
C VAL A 96 -2.89 2.50 -7.74
N THR A 97 -3.94 2.26 -8.52
CA THR A 97 -3.92 2.51 -9.98
C THR A 97 -3.56 3.96 -10.30
N GLU A 98 -4.20 4.90 -9.59
CA GLU A 98 -3.96 6.33 -9.77
C GLU A 98 -2.57 6.76 -9.29
N ALA A 99 -2.09 6.20 -8.16
CA ALA A 99 -0.75 6.44 -7.64
C ALA A 99 0.34 6.01 -8.64
N ILE A 100 0.16 4.83 -9.26
CA ILE A 100 1.04 4.34 -10.33
C ILE A 100 1.00 5.30 -11.53
N ARG A 101 -0.20 5.70 -11.98
CA ARG A 101 -0.37 6.64 -13.10
C ARG A 101 0.33 7.98 -12.86
N LEU A 102 0.33 8.48 -11.63
CA LEU A 102 0.98 9.72 -11.22
C LEU A 102 2.49 9.57 -10.92
N GLY A 103 3.02 8.34 -10.90
CA GLY A 103 4.40 8.05 -10.47
C GLY A 103 4.64 8.26 -8.96
N ALA A 104 3.58 8.48 -8.19
CA ALA A 104 3.61 8.75 -6.74
C ALA A 104 3.24 7.47 -5.97
N ILE A 105 4.13 6.48 -6.01
CA ILE A 105 3.86 5.10 -5.55
C ILE A 105 4.02 4.85 -4.03
N GLY A 106 4.44 5.85 -3.24
CA GLY A 106 4.65 5.68 -1.81
C GLY A 106 3.35 5.47 -1.03
N PHE A 107 3.42 4.85 0.14
CA PHE A 107 2.25 4.59 0.99
C PHE A 107 1.39 5.85 1.22
N ASP A 108 2.01 6.97 1.60
CA ASP A 108 1.30 8.22 1.89
C ASP A 108 0.51 8.73 0.68
N ALA A 109 1.05 8.59 -0.52
CA ALA A 109 0.37 9.02 -1.75
C ALA A 109 -0.86 8.16 -2.03
N VAL A 110 -0.74 6.83 -1.92
CA VAL A 110 -1.89 5.90 -2.06
C VAL A 110 -2.95 6.22 -1.01
N LYS A 111 -2.55 6.40 0.25
CA LYS A 111 -3.46 6.76 1.36
C LYS A 111 -4.20 8.06 1.11
N LEU A 112 -3.50 9.11 0.65
CA LEU A 112 -4.10 10.41 0.36
C LEU A 112 -5.12 10.32 -0.79
N ILE A 113 -4.79 9.59 -1.86
CA ILE A 113 -5.71 9.37 -2.99
C ILE A 113 -6.96 8.60 -2.53
N ALA A 114 -6.78 7.56 -1.72
CA ALA A 114 -7.89 6.77 -1.18
C ALA A 114 -8.80 7.62 -0.27
N LEU A 115 -8.22 8.40 0.64
CA LEU A 115 -8.97 9.33 1.52
C LEU A 115 -9.76 10.37 0.72
N SER A 116 -9.13 11.01 -0.27
CA SER A 116 -9.78 12.00 -1.16
C SER A 116 -11.05 11.45 -1.80
N ARG A 117 -11.06 10.15 -2.16
CA ARG A 117 -12.23 9.51 -2.78
C ARG A 117 -13.36 9.24 -1.79
N ILE A 118 -13.02 8.78 -0.59
CA ILE A 118 -14.01 8.55 0.47
C ILE A 118 -14.67 9.88 0.87
N GLU A 119 -13.85 10.92 1.05
CA GLU A 119 -14.33 12.25 1.41
C GLU A 119 -15.03 12.97 0.26
N ARG A 120 -15.00 12.42 -0.98
CA ARG A 120 -15.46 13.06 -2.22
C ARG A 120 -14.89 14.47 -2.41
N ARG A 121 -13.72 14.72 -1.84
CA ARG A 121 -13.05 16.01 -1.85
C ARG A 121 -11.80 15.87 -2.71
N PRO A 122 -11.72 16.56 -3.86
CA PRO A 122 -10.52 16.49 -4.67
C PRO A 122 -9.32 17.00 -3.84
N LEU A 123 -8.18 16.29 -3.94
CA LEU A 123 -6.91 16.75 -3.40
C LEU A 123 -6.68 18.19 -3.88
N ARG A 124 -6.69 19.14 -2.95
CA ARG A 124 -6.54 20.57 -3.24
C ARG A 124 -5.06 20.88 -3.50
N LEU A 125 -4.49 20.34 -4.57
CA LEU A 125 -3.17 20.75 -5.07
C LEU A 125 -3.27 21.09 -6.56
N ASP A 126 -4.12 22.07 -6.85
CA ASP A 126 -4.23 22.66 -8.18
C ASP A 126 -3.41 23.95 -8.22
N LEU A 127 -2.16 23.84 -8.69
CA LEU A 127 -1.24 24.97 -8.78
C LEU A 127 -1.76 26.06 -9.73
N ALA A 128 -2.66 25.73 -10.67
CA ALA A 128 -3.26 26.71 -11.57
C ALA A 128 -4.18 27.70 -10.85
N ARG A 129 -4.65 27.38 -9.63
CA ARG A 129 -5.45 28.28 -8.78
C ARG A 129 -4.63 29.36 -8.09
N TYR A 130 -3.30 29.29 -8.16
CA TYR A 130 -2.39 30.18 -7.45
C TYR A 130 -1.51 30.95 -8.44
N PRO A 131 -2.05 31.97 -9.15
CA PRO A 131 -1.33 32.70 -10.19
C PRO A 131 -0.14 33.52 -9.67
N HIS A 132 -0.09 33.75 -8.35
CA HIS A 132 1.02 34.41 -7.67
C HIS A 132 2.17 33.46 -7.33
N LEU A 133 1.97 32.13 -7.42
CA LEU A 133 3.07 31.20 -7.26
C LEU A 133 3.99 31.27 -8.48
N PRO A 134 5.32 31.36 -8.28
CA PRO A 134 6.26 31.31 -9.39
C PRO A 134 6.11 29.97 -10.11
N LYS A 135 6.06 30.01 -11.45
CA LYS A 135 6.08 28.79 -12.27
C LYS A 135 7.42 28.10 -12.06
N MET A 136 7.38 26.92 -11.47
CA MET A 136 8.56 26.09 -11.27
C MET A 136 8.87 25.31 -12.56
N ASP A 137 9.88 25.76 -13.30
CA ASP A 137 10.49 24.95 -14.36
C ASP A 137 11.59 24.10 -13.72
N VAL A 138 11.22 22.91 -13.25
CA VAL A 138 12.17 21.95 -12.70
C VAL A 138 12.74 21.17 -13.87
N ARG A 139 13.94 21.55 -14.32
CA ARG A 139 14.68 20.78 -15.32
C ARG A 139 14.94 19.39 -14.78
N THR A 140 14.70 18.36 -15.59
CA THR A 140 15.09 16.99 -15.25
C THR A 140 16.60 16.95 -15.03
N THR A 141 17.01 16.40 -13.89
CA THR A 141 18.42 16.28 -13.51
C THR A 141 19.21 15.56 -14.62
N ALA A 142 20.13 16.26 -15.29
CA ALA A 142 21.05 15.66 -16.24
C ALA A 142 22.34 15.24 -15.51
N ALA A 143 22.76 13.99 -15.67
CA ALA A 143 24.00 13.50 -15.04
C ALA A 143 25.24 14.32 -15.44
N ALA A 144 25.25 14.91 -16.65
CA ALA A 144 26.32 15.76 -17.15
C ALA A 144 26.52 17.05 -16.33
N ASP A 145 25.46 17.59 -15.73
CA ASP A 145 25.54 18.82 -14.93
C ASP A 145 26.38 18.62 -13.65
N TYR A 146 26.52 17.37 -13.19
CA TYR A 146 27.33 17.00 -12.03
C TYR A 146 28.81 16.73 -12.36
N ALA A 147 29.21 16.78 -13.64
CA ALA A 147 30.60 16.58 -14.04
C ALA A 147 31.56 17.59 -13.38
N VAL A 148 31.07 18.78 -13.06
CA VAL A 148 31.81 19.81 -12.31
C VAL A 148 32.29 19.32 -10.93
N LEU A 149 31.57 18.38 -10.30
CA LEU A 149 31.94 17.84 -8.99
C LEU A 149 33.06 16.78 -9.08
N VAL A 150 33.33 16.24 -10.26
CA VAL A 150 34.36 15.21 -10.47
C VAL A 150 35.75 15.85 -10.69
N ALA A 151 35.82 17.11 -11.12
CA ALA A 151 37.07 17.80 -11.44
C ALA A 151 37.96 18.16 -10.23
N GLY A 152 37.56 17.83 -8.99
CA GLY A 152 38.27 18.19 -7.75
C GLY A 152 39.10 17.09 -7.08
N ARG A 153 39.24 15.89 -7.67
CA ARG A 153 40.06 14.80 -7.09
C ARG A 153 41.08 14.25 -8.09
N ALA A 154 42.10 15.06 -8.37
CA ALA A 154 43.38 14.59 -8.87
C ALA A 154 44.47 15.58 -8.41
N ALA A 155 44.92 15.43 -7.17
CA ALA A 155 46.21 15.87 -6.65
C ALA A 155 46.62 14.91 -5.54
#